data_AF-A0A4Q0YWV3-F1
#
_entry.id   AF-A0A4Q0YWV3-F1
#
_cell.length_a   1.000
_cell.length_b   1.000
_cell.length_c   1.000
_cell.angle_alpha   90.00
_cell.angle_beta   90.00
_cell.angle_gamma   90.00
#
_symmetry.space_group_name_H-M   'P 1'
#
loop_
_entity.id
_entity.type
_entity.pdbx_description
1 polymer ?
#
loop_
_entity_poly.entity_id
_entity_poly.type
_entity_poly.pdbx_seq_one_letter_code
_entity_poly.pdbx_strand_id
1 'polypeptide(L)' 'MKKLLLTLTFCVAAFANENNFVNMKNCESVKLSKLTSIVSCHQVDYLVEYRVVDDEEKDPVKKVTVVTKENQVVIKNLGR' A
#
# COMPACT_ATOMS: atom_id res chain seq x y z
N MET A 1 20.03 -13.89 39.62
CA MET A 1 20.27 -13.95 38.15
C MET A 1 19.02 -14.31 37.33
N LYS A 2 18.06 -15.12 37.82
CA LYS A 2 16.84 -15.48 37.05
C LYS A 2 15.90 -14.31 36.66
N LYS A 3 15.85 -13.23 37.45
CA LYS A 3 14.94 -12.09 37.21
C LYS A 3 15.37 -11.17 36.04
N LEU A 4 16.68 -11.15 35.72
CA LEU A 4 17.22 -10.37 34.61
C LEU A 4 16.84 -10.99 33.25
N LEU A 5 16.79 -12.32 33.20
CA LEU A 5 16.44 -13.05 31.98
C LEU A 5 14.98 -12.81 31.58
N LEU A 6 14.07 -12.74 32.57
CA LEU A 6 12.63 -12.54 32.35
C LEU A 6 12.31 -11.15 31.80
N THR A 7 13.05 -10.13 32.24
CA THR A 7 12.91 -8.74 31.76
C THR A 7 13.44 -8.61 30.34
N LEU A 8 14.55 -9.26 30.02
CA LEU A 8 15.10 -9.27 28.67
C LEU A 8 14.14 -9.91 27.66
N THR A 9 13.51 -11.04 28.01
CA THR A 9 12.52 -11.71 27.15
C THR A 9 11.27 -10.88 26.88
N PHE A 10 10.85 -10.04 27.84
CA PHE A 10 9.68 -9.18 27.68
C PHE A 10 9.98 -7.98 26.76
N CYS A 11 11.21 -7.46 26.81
CA CYS A 11 11.65 -6.40 25.90
C CYS A 11 11.63 -6.86 24.43
N VAL A 12 12.12 -8.05 24.11
CA VAL A 12 12.14 -8.53 22.71
C VAL A 12 10.74 -8.74 22.13
N ALA A 13 9.78 -9.16 22.96
CA ALA A 13 8.38 -9.32 22.54
C ALA A 13 7.68 -7.99 22.24
N ALA A 14 8.04 -6.91 22.93
CA ALA A 14 7.48 -5.58 22.69
C ALA A 14 7.91 -5.00 21.33
N PHE A 15 9.14 -5.28 20.89
CA PHE A 15 9.67 -4.80 19.60
C PHE A 15 9.35 -5.72 18.41
N ALA A 16 8.91 -6.97 18.64
CA ALA A 16 8.52 -7.89 17.57
C ALA A 16 7.19 -7.50 16.88
N ASN A 17 6.38 -6.64 17.50
CA ASN A 17 5.09 -6.20 16.97
C ASN A 17 5.20 -5.09 15.90
N GLU A 18 6.42 -4.63 15.59
CA GLU A 18 6.64 -3.64 14.53
C GLU A 18 6.60 -4.26 13.12
N ASN A 19 6.64 -5.59 13.01
CA ASN A 19 6.38 -6.31 11.77
C ASN A 19 4.87 -6.45 11.52
N ASN A 20 4.18 -5.32 11.39
CA ASN A 20 2.84 -5.25 10.82
C ASN A 20 2.91 -5.62 9.34
N PHE A 21 3.02 -6.92 9.04
CA PHE A 21 2.61 -7.46 7.75
C PHE A 21 1.10 -7.33 7.67
N VAL A 22 0.65 -6.10 7.40
CA VAL A 22 -0.74 -5.75 7.17
C VAL A 22 -1.22 -6.67 6.04
N ASN A 23 -2.18 -7.54 6.34
CA ASN A 23 -2.63 -8.58 5.45
C ASN A 23 -3.40 -7.96 4.27
N MET A 24 -2.70 -7.54 3.21
CA MET A 24 -3.24 -6.82 2.04
C MET A 24 -4.23 -7.62 1.18
N LYS A 25 -4.87 -8.66 1.72
CA LYS A 25 -5.80 -9.53 0.99
C LYS A 25 -7.16 -8.89 0.75
N ASN A 26 -7.58 -7.97 1.61
CA ASN A 26 -8.87 -7.30 1.50
C ASN A 26 -8.66 -5.85 1.09
N CYS A 27 -8.81 -5.59 -0.21
CA CYS A 27 -8.77 -4.25 -0.77
C CYS A 27 -10.12 -3.89 -1.36
N GLU A 28 -10.56 -2.67 -1.13
CA GLU A 28 -11.76 -2.11 -1.74
C GLU A 28 -11.34 -1.26 -2.95
N SER A 29 -12.13 -1.28 -4.01
CA SER A 29 -11.84 -0.48 -5.21
C SER A 29 -13.05 0.38 -5.55
N VAL A 30 -12.83 1.69 -5.66
CA VAL A 30 -13.85 2.66 -6.08
C VAL A 30 -13.38 3.35 -7.35
N LYS A 31 -14.23 3.29 -8.40
CA LYS A 31 -14.01 4.08 -9.62
C LYS A 31 -14.40 5.53 -9.34
N LEU A 32 -13.46 6.45 -9.48
CA LEU A 32 -13.71 7.89 -9.36
C LEU A 32 -14.13 8.50 -10.69
N SER A 33 -13.57 8.00 -11.80
CA SER A 33 -13.92 8.42 -13.16
C SER A 33 -13.63 7.29 -14.15
N LYS A 34 -13.83 7.54 -15.46
CA LYS A 34 -13.46 6.59 -16.51
C LYS A 34 -11.97 6.25 -16.51
N LEU A 35 -11.10 7.16 -16.09
CA LEU A 35 -9.65 7.03 -16.16
C LEU A 35 -8.97 7.06 -14.79
N THR A 36 -9.72 6.98 -13.70
CA THR A 36 -9.15 7.02 -12.34
C THR A 36 -9.92 6.14 -11.37
N SER A 37 -9.19 5.36 -10.58
CA SER A 37 -9.74 4.55 -9.48
C SER A 37 -8.91 4.75 -8.21
N ILE A 38 -9.54 4.61 -7.06
CA ILE A 38 -8.85 4.43 -5.79
C ILE A 38 -9.00 2.97 -5.38
N VAL A 39 -7.88 2.34 -5.04
CA VAL A 39 -7.84 1.01 -4.43
C VAL A 39 -7.34 1.18 -3.00
N SER A 40 -8.18 0.92 -2.02
CA SER A 40 -7.89 1.06 -0.60
C SER A 40 -7.56 -0.29 0.01
N CYS A 41 -6.34 -0.46 0.48
CA CYS A 41 -5.87 -1.66 1.17
C CYS A 41 -5.44 -1.29 2.59
N HIS A 42 -6.30 -1.55 3.58
CA HIS A 42 -6.07 -1.19 4.98
C HIS A 42 -5.74 0.29 5.22
N GLN A 43 -4.47 0.64 5.47
CA GLN A 43 -4.03 2.01 5.78
C GLN A 43 -3.39 2.73 4.58
N VAL A 44 -3.42 2.09 3.41
CA VAL A 44 -2.77 2.56 2.20
C VAL A 44 -3.80 2.64 1.08
N ASP A 45 -3.93 3.81 0.49
CA ASP A 45 -4.75 4.04 -0.68
C ASP A 45 -3.86 4.13 -1.92
N TYR A 46 -4.28 3.51 -3.01
CA TYR A 46 -3.61 3.57 -4.31
C TYR A 46 -4.49 4.34 -5.28
N LEU A 47 -4.09 5.55 -5.63
CA LEU A 47 -4.70 6.30 -6.71
C LEU A 47 -4.11 5.82 -8.03
N VAL A 48 -4.94 5.14 -8.82
CA VAL A 48 -4.57 4.57 -10.11
C VAL A 48 -5.15 5.44 -11.22
N GLU A 49 -4.27 5.95 -12.07
CA GLU A 49 -4.61 6.69 -13.28
C GLU A 49 -4.40 5.80 -14.50
N TYR A 50 -5.40 5.74 -15.37
CA TYR A 50 -5.38 4.98 -16.61
C TYR A 50 -5.23 5.91 -17.81
N ARG A 51 -4.62 5.39 -18.88
CA ARG A 51 -4.62 6.00 -20.21
C ARG A 51 -5.63 5.28 -21.09
N VAL A 52 -6.15 5.98 -22.09
CA VAL A 52 -6.91 5.34 -23.17
C VAL A 52 -5.90 4.55 -23.99
N VAL A 53 -6.17 3.27 -24.20
CA VAL A 53 -5.35 2.41 -25.05
C VAL A 53 -6.29 1.69 -26.01
N ASP A 54 -6.02 1.81 -27.30
CA ASP A 54 -6.82 1.18 -28.35
C ASP A 54 -6.45 -0.31 -28.55
N ASP A 55 -5.36 -0.75 -27.92
CA ASP A 55 -4.77 -2.08 -28.01
C ASP A 55 -4.94 -2.80 -26.67
N GLU A 56 -5.76 -3.85 -26.64
CA GLU A 56 -6.11 -4.63 -25.44
C GLU A 56 -4.90 -5.33 -24.80
N GLU A 57 -3.80 -5.56 -25.55
CA GLU A 57 -2.60 -6.20 -25.01
C GLU A 57 -1.75 -5.26 -24.16
N LYS A 58 -1.98 -3.95 -24.26
CA LYS A 58 -1.19 -2.94 -23.55
C LYS A 58 -1.80 -2.62 -22.18
N ASP A 59 -0.95 -2.61 -21.15
CA ASP A 59 -1.34 -2.18 -19.81
C ASP A 59 -1.87 -0.72 -19.83
N PRO A 60 -3.15 -0.49 -19.44
CA PRO A 60 -3.75 0.83 -19.43
C PRO A 60 -3.32 1.67 -18.23
N VAL A 61 -2.64 1.11 -17.22
CA VAL A 61 -2.20 1.83 -16.03
C VAL A 61 -1.08 2.80 -16.39
N LYS A 62 -1.40 4.10 -16.39
CA LYS A 62 -0.46 5.19 -16.67
C LYS A 62 0.36 5.54 -15.43
N LYS A 63 -0.30 5.70 -14.29
CA LYS A 63 0.34 6.17 -13.05
C LYS A 63 -0.32 5.57 -11.83
N VAL A 64 0.49 5.23 -10.83
CA VAL A 64 0.03 4.74 -9.53
C VAL A 64 0.68 5.60 -8.47
N THR A 65 -0.15 6.21 -7.64
CA THR A 65 0.27 7.02 -6.49
C THR A 65 -0.22 6.36 -5.22
N VAL A 66 0.71 6.05 -4.33
CA VAL A 66 0.41 5.62 -2.97
C VAL A 66 0.06 6.86 -2.16
N VAL A 67 -1.08 6.82 -1.50
CA VAL A 67 -1.60 7.88 -0.64
C VAL A 67 -1.77 7.27 0.74
N THR A 68 -1.10 7.87 1.73
CA THR A 68 -1.31 7.59 3.15
C THR A 68 -1.78 8.88 3.82
N LYS A 69 -2.11 8.81 5.11
CA LYS A 69 -2.50 10.00 5.89
C LYS A 69 -1.40 11.08 5.91
N GLU A 70 -0.15 10.65 5.85
CA GLU A 70 1.01 11.53 6.04
C GLU A 70 1.61 11.97 4.71
N ASN A 71 1.63 11.08 3.71
CA ASN A 71 2.45 11.26 2.53
C ASN A 71 1.77 10.76 1.24
N GLN A 72 2.26 11.25 0.11
CA GLN A 72 1.90 10.75 -1.21
C GLN A 72 3.16 10.45 -2.02
N VAL A 73 3.25 9.25 -2.60
CA VAL A 73 4.42 8.78 -3.33
C VAL A 73 4.00 8.16 -4.64
N VAL A 74 4.56 8.62 -5.76
CA VAL A 74 4.33 8.01 -7.07
C VAL A 74 5.24 6.80 -7.21
N ILE A 75 4.63 5.62 -7.36
CA ILE A 75 5.37 4.34 -7.48
C ILE A 75 5.42 3.79 -8.90
N LYS A 76 4.55 4.29 -9.79
CA LYS A 76 4.59 4.03 -11.23
C LYS A 76 4.20 5.30 -11.96
N ASN A 77 4.98 5.65 -12.98
CA ASN A 77 4.65 6.76 -13.88
C ASN A 77 5.21 6.44 -15.26
N LEU A 78 4.32 6.17 -16.21
CA LEU A 78 4.71 5.91 -17.60
C LEU A 78 4.98 7.19 -18.40
N GLY A 79 4.90 8.38 -17.77
CA GLY A 79 5.21 9.65 -18.46
C GLY A 79 4.26 9.93 -19.63
N ARG A 80 4.57 10.95 -20.42
CA ARG A 80 3.93 11.17 -21.73
C ARG A 80 4.48 10.17 -22.74
#